data_AF-A0AAV1M371-F1
#
_entry.id   AF-A0AAV1M371-F1
#
_cell.length_a   1.000
_cell.length_b   1.000
_cell.length_c   1.000
_cell.angle_alpha   90.00
_cell.angle_beta   90.00
_cell.angle_gamma   90.00
#
_symmetry.space_group_name_H-M   'P 1'
#
loop_
_entity.id
_entity.type
_entity.pdbx_description
1 polymer ?
#
loop_
_entity_poly.entity_id
_entity_poly.type
_entity_poly.pdbx_seq_one_letter_code
_entity_poly.pdbx_strand_id
1 'polypeptide(L)'
;MKHLNLPNSELIQHSSRCMPYVFIADDTFPLRPDMLKPYREADLSSYKKNFNYRLSRARRIVENAFGILASRFRIYHTQINLEPNNIEKVVMATCDLHNILMEHTPNSYAPPR
;
A
#
# COMPACT_ATOMS: atom_id res chain seq x y z
N MET A 1 8.51 -1.75 -20.67
CA MET A 1 7.81 -1.67 -19.37
C MET A 1 7.46 -3.09 -18.95
N LYS A 2 7.81 -3.50 -17.73
CA LYS A 2 7.39 -4.82 -17.20
C LYS A 2 5.86 -4.81 -17.07
N HIS A 3 5.18 -5.80 -17.65
CA HIS A 3 3.74 -5.96 -17.50
C HIS A 3 3.46 -6.31 -16.03
N LEU A 4 2.62 -5.52 -15.36
CA LEU A 4 2.19 -5.81 -13.99
C LEU A 4 1.13 -6.92 -14.08
N ASN A 5 1.32 -8.02 -13.35
CA ASN A 5 0.41 -9.17 -13.36
C ASN A 5 -0.85 -8.88 -12.53
N LEU A 6 -1.61 -7.85 -12.92
CA LEU A 6 -2.88 -7.52 -12.30
C LEU A 6 -3.97 -8.51 -12.75
N PRO A 7 -4.92 -8.87 -11.87
CA PRO A 7 -6.07 -9.66 -12.27
C PRO A 7 -6.93 -8.92 -13.30
N ASN A 8 -7.72 -9.68 -14.07
CA ASN A 8 -8.73 -9.11 -14.96
C ASN A 8 -9.80 -8.35 -14.17
N SER A 9 -10.45 -7.39 -14.82
CA SER A 9 -11.57 -6.64 -14.24
C SER A 9 -12.67 -7.58 -13.73
N GLU A 10 -13.27 -7.23 -12.59
CA GLU A 10 -14.32 -8.01 -11.93
C GLU A 10 -15.59 -7.16 -11.71
N LEU A 11 -16.75 -7.81 -11.64
CA LEU A 11 -17.99 -7.16 -11.19
C LEU A 11 -17.88 -6.79 -9.71
N ILE A 12 -18.14 -5.53 -9.39
CA ILE A 12 -18.20 -5.10 -7.98
C ILE A 12 -19.41 -5.76 -7.31
N GLN A 13 -19.19 -6.31 -6.11
CA GLN A 13 -20.27 -6.86 -5.28
C GLN A 13 -21.41 -5.84 -5.14
N HIS A 14 -22.64 -6.28 -5.43
CA HIS A 14 -23.84 -5.44 -5.40
C HIS A 14 -23.86 -4.30 -6.42
N SER A 15 -23.13 -4.43 -7.54
CA SER A 15 -23.15 -3.48 -8.65
C SER A 15 -23.21 -4.19 -10.01
N SER A 16 -23.76 -3.51 -11.02
CA SER A 16 -23.67 -3.94 -12.43
C SER A 16 -22.37 -3.45 -13.11
N ARG A 17 -21.45 -2.84 -12.37
CA ARG A 17 -20.21 -2.27 -12.91
C ARG A 17 -19.06 -3.27 -12.82
N CYS A 18 -18.43 -3.55 -13.97
CA CYS A 18 -17.16 -4.25 -14.06
C CYS A 18 -16.02 -3.23 -13.94
N MET A 19 -15.12 -3.40 -12.97
CA MET A 19 -14.03 -2.46 -12.70
C MET A 19 -12.67 -3.15 -12.65
N PRO A 20 -11.61 -2.48 -13.15
CA PRO A 20 -10.26 -3.01 -13.12
C PRO A 20 -9.65 -2.94 -11.71
N TYR A 21 -8.68 -3.81 -11.45
CA TYR A 21 -7.77 -3.63 -10.32
C TYR A 21 -6.77 -2.53 -10.64
N VAL A 22 -6.52 -1.67 -9.65
CA VAL A 22 -5.63 -0.51 -9.78
C VAL A 22 -4.77 -0.37 -8.53
N PHE A 23 -3.56 0.14 -8.71
CA PHE A 23 -2.71 0.59 -7.61
C PHE A 23 -3.20 1.92 -7.07
N ILE A 24 -2.93 2.15 -5.79
CA ILE A 24 -3.19 3.43 -5.13
C ILE A 24 -1.84 4.08 -4.86
N ALA A 25 -1.65 5.27 -5.42
CA ALA A 25 -0.41 6.00 -5.36
C ALA A 25 -0.57 7.36 -4.67
N ASP A 26 0.56 7.95 -4.28
CA ASP A 26 0.60 9.35 -3.85
C ASP A 26 0.62 10.32 -5.05
N ASP A 27 0.63 11.62 -4.75
CA ASP A 27 0.59 12.67 -5.77
C ASP A 27 1.87 12.77 -6.61
N THR A 28 2.97 12.09 -6.23
CA THR A 28 4.22 12.12 -6.99
C THR A 28 4.17 11.21 -8.22
N PHE A 29 3.28 10.20 -8.21
CA PHE A 29 3.09 9.31 -9.35
C PHE A 29 2.16 9.91 -10.42
N PRO A 30 2.31 9.50 -11.69
CA PRO A 30 1.37 9.87 -12.75
C PRO A 30 0.05 9.10 -12.65
N LEU A 31 -1.06 9.69 -13.10
CA LEU A 31 -2.32 8.97 -13.26
C LEU A 31 -2.20 7.97 -14.43
N ARG A 32 -2.59 6.71 -14.24
CA ARG A 32 -2.59 5.67 -15.28
C ARG A 32 -3.85 4.81 -15.21
N PRO A 33 -4.18 4.04 -16.27
CA PRO A 33 -5.32 3.11 -16.24
C PRO A 33 -5.27 2.09 -15.10
N ASP A 34 -4.06 1.76 -14.63
CA ASP A 34 -3.78 0.81 -13.57
C ASP A 34 -3.31 1.48 -12.26
N MET A 35 -3.37 2.82 -12.15
CA MET A 35 -2.89 3.54 -10.97
C MET A 35 -3.69 4.83 -10.72
N LEU A 36 -4.31 4.90 -9.55
CA LEU A 36 -5.03 6.07 -9.06
C LEU A 36 -4.15 6.92 -8.15
N LYS A 37 -4.32 8.24 -8.27
CA LYS A 37 -3.64 9.25 -7.45
C LYS A 37 -4.66 10.29 -6.95
N PRO A 38 -4.36 11.04 -5.87
CA PRO A 38 -5.28 12.08 -5.40
C PRO A 38 -5.43 13.21 -6.42
N TYR A 39 -6.58 13.88 -6.40
CA TYR A 39 -6.76 15.16 -7.05
C TYR A 39 -5.94 16.24 -6.32
N ARG A 40 -5.36 17.17 -7.09
CA ARG A 40 -4.62 18.33 -6.56
C ARG A 40 -5.55 19.25 -5.76
N GLU A 41 -5.04 19.86 -4.69
CA GLU A 41 -5.83 20.57 -3.68
C GLU A 41 -6.42 21.92 -4.13
N ALA A 42 -5.98 22.46 -5.27
CA ALA A 42 -6.34 23.81 -5.71
C ALA A 42 -7.85 24.00 -6.01
N ASP A 43 -8.58 22.96 -6.43
CA ASP A 43 -10.00 23.05 -6.82
C ASP A 43 -10.78 21.76 -6.53
N LEU A 44 -10.88 21.41 -5.24
CA LEU A 44 -11.59 20.21 -4.79
C LEU A 44 -13.09 20.47 -4.64
N SER A 45 -13.87 20.10 -5.66
CA SER A 45 -15.31 19.90 -5.50
C SER A 45 -15.60 18.87 -4.41
N SER A 46 -16.83 18.84 -3.88
CA SER A 46 -17.24 17.86 -2.85
C SER A 46 -16.93 16.41 -3.25
N TYR A 47 -17.16 16.05 -4.51
CA TYR A 47 -16.85 14.74 -5.05
C TYR A 47 -15.34 14.43 -5.05
N LYS A 48 -14.49 15.39 -5.44
CA LYS A 48 -13.03 15.21 -5.41
C LYS A 48 -12.51 15.08 -3.98
N LYS A 49 -13.07 15.83 -3.02
CA LYS A 49 -12.74 15.68 -1.59
C LYS A 49 -13.09 14.28 -1.08
N ASN A 50 -14.30 13.80 -1.40
CA ASN A 50 -14.75 12.44 -1.03
C ASN A 50 -13.85 11.36 -1.65
N PHE A 51 -13.43 11.52 -2.90
CA PHE A 51 -12.48 10.62 -3.55
C PHE A 51 -11.12 10.62 -2.83
N ASN A 52 -10.52 11.80 -2.63
CA ASN A 52 -9.21 11.92 -1.96
C ASN A 52 -9.24 11.33 -0.55
N TYR A 53 -10.32 11.55 0.20
CA TYR A 53 -10.51 10.96 1.52
C TYR A 53 -10.52 9.43 1.47
N ARG A 54 -11.28 8.83 0.54
CA ARG A 54 -11.33 7.36 0.37
C ARG A 54 -9.98 6.79 -0.07
N LEU A 55 -9.29 7.49 -0.98
CA LEU A 55 -7.96 7.11 -1.43
C LEU A 55 -6.94 7.13 -0.28
N SER A 56 -6.95 8.18 0.53
CA SER A 56 -6.12 8.30 1.74
C SER A 56 -6.44 7.20 2.77
N ARG A 57 -7.72 6.91 3.00
CA ARG A 57 -8.14 5.80 3.88
C ARG A 57 -7.61 4.46 3.41
N ALA A 58 -7.61 4.19 2.12
CA ALA A 58 -7.07 2.96 1.56
C ALA A 58 -5.53 2.90 1.71
N ARG A 59 -4.82 4.00 1.43
CA ARG A 59 -3.37 4.10 1.64
C ARG A 59 -2.95 3.86 3.09
N ARG A 60 -3.70 4.39 4.05
CA ARG A 60 -3.40 4.29 5.48
C ARG A 60 -3.23 2.84 5.95
N ILE A 61 -3.89 1.88 5.29
CA ILE A 61 -3.72 0.45 5.59
C ILE A 61 -2.27 0.02 5.34
N VAL A 62 -1.74 0.36 4.16
CA VAL A 62 -0.38 0.01 3.74
C VAL A 62 0.66 0.80 4.55
N GLU A 63 0.42 2.08 4.80
CA GLU A 63 1.27 2.93 5.65
C GLU A 63 1.37 2.38 7.08
N ASN A 64 0.24 1.97 7.68
CA ASN A 64 0.24 1.37 9.00
C ASN A 64 1.01 0.04 9.03
N ALA A 65 0.81 -0.82 8.02
CA ALA A 65 1.50 -2.11 7.94
C ALA A 65 3.03 -1.92 7.86
N PHE A 66 3.50 -1.06 6.96
CA PHE A 66 4.93 -0.76 6.84
C PHE A 66 5.48 0.04 8.02
N GLY A 67 4.67 0.89 8.67
CA GLY A 67 5.05 1.57 9.90
C GLY A 67 5.33 0.59 11.04
N ILE A 68 4.45 -0.41 11.24
CA ILE A 68 4.65 -1.48 12.21
C ILE A 68 5.89 -2.30 11.83
N LEU A 69 6.01 -2.74 10.58
CA LEU A 69 7.15 -3.50 10.08
C LEU A 69 8.47 -2.76 10.36
N ALA A 70 8.58 -1.49 9.95
CA ALA A 70 9.76 -0.68 10.18
C ALA A 70 10.10 -0.55 11.67
N SER A 71 9.10 -0.23 12.51
CA SER A 71 9.29 -0.10 13.97
C SER A 71 9.81 -1.37 14.64
N ARG A 72 9.49 -2.54 14.09
CA ARG A 72 9.90 -3.84 14.63
C ARG A 72 11.26 -4.29 14.11
N PHE A 73 11.57 -4.01 12.86
CA PHE A 73 12.82 -4.40 12.22
C PHE A 73 13.76 -3.20 12.12
N ARG A 74 14.67 -3.09 13.10
CA ARG A 74 15.60 -1.95 13.26
C ARG A 74 16.43 -1.61 12.01
N ILE A 75 16.63 -2.56 11.09
CA ILE A 75 17.35 -2.34 9.82
C ILE A 75 16.77 -1.18 9.00
N TYR A 76 15.45 -0.93 9.09
CA TYR A 76 14.78 0.15 8.37
C TYR A 76 14.96 1.54 9.00
N HIS A 77 15.53 1.62 10.20
CA HIS A 77 15.79 2.88 10.91
C HIS A 77 17.21 3.40 10.72
N THR A 78 18.05 2.70 9.97
CA THR A 78 19.44 3.08 9.71
C THR A 78 19.73 3.09 8.21
N GLN A 79 20.84 3.71 7.82
CA GLN A 79 21.35 3.55 6.47
C GLN A 79 21.60 2.06 6.20
N ILE A 80 21.05 1.56 5.09
CA ILE A 80 21.15 0.15 4.71
C ILE A 80 22.39 -0.02 3.84
N ASN A 81 23.47 -0.49 4.45
CA ASN A 81 24.72 -0.78 3.75
C ASN A 81 24.72 -2.23 3.22
N LEU A 82 23.80 -2.53 2.30
CA LEU A 82 23.69 -3.84 1.66
C LEU A 82 23.59 -3.67 0.14
N GLU A 83 24.18 -4.60 -0.58
CA GLU A 83 23.98 -4.72 -2.03
C GLU A 83 22.49 -4.90 -2.38
N PRO A 84 22.01 -4.37 -3.51
CA PRO A 84 20.61 -4.44 -3.93
C PRO A 84 20.00 -5.85 -3.85
N ASN A 85 20.75 -6.87 -4.28
CA ASN A 85 20.29 -8.27 -4.25
C ASN A 85 20.11 -8.83 -2.83
N ASN A 86 20.85 -8.29 -1.85
CA ASN A 86 20.75 -8.73 -0.46
C ASN A 86 19.61 -8.01 0.26
N ILE A 87 19.42 -6.70 0.01
CA ILE A 87 18.30 -5.97 0.60
C ILE A 87 16.96 -6.47 0.05
N GLU A 88 16.86 -6.91 -1.21
CA GLU A 88 15.65 -7.55 -1.72
C GLU A 88 15.25 -8.77 -0.89
N LYS A 89 16.20 -9.64 -0.56
CA LYS A 89 15.96 -10.82 0.30
C LYS A 89 15.55 -10.43 1.71
N VAL A 90 16.18 -9.40 2.28
CA VAL A 90 15.83 -8.88 3.61
C VAL A 90 14.40 -8.34 3.61
N VAL A 91 14.02 -7.54 2.60
CA VAL A 91 12.66 -7.00 2.47
C VAL A 91 11.65 -8.15 2.42
N MET A 92 11.84 -9.13 1.54
CA MET A 92 10.97 -10.29 1.44
C MET A 92 10.87 -11.05 2.77
N ALA A 93 11.99 -11.36 3.41
CA ALA A 93 12.01 -12.07 4.69
C ALA A 93 11.28 -11.29 5.79
N THR A 94 11.44 -9.97 5.88
CA THR A 94 10.72 -9.17 6.87
C THR A 94 9.23 -9.04 6.58
N CYS A 95 8.80 -9.06 5.31
CA CYS A 95 7.39 -9.12 4.94
C CYS A 95 6.76 -10.44 5.37
N ASP A 96 7.44 -11.56 5.11
CA ASP A 96 6.98 -12.88 5.53
C ASP A 96 6.88 -12.99 7.05
N LEU A 97 7.93 -12.55 7.77
CA LEU A 97 7.93 -12.51 9.23
C LEU A 97 6.85 -11.58 9.78
N HIS A 98 6.63 -10.42 9.16
CA HIS A 98 5.55 -9.51 9.54
C HIS A 98 4.19 -10.19 9.45
N ASN A 99 3.92 -10.89 8.34
CA ASN A 99 2.67 -11.60 8.13
C ASN A 99 2.48 -12.72 9.18
N ILE A 100 3.52 -13.53 9.42
CA ILE A 100 3.51 -14.60 10.43
C ILE A 100 3.21 -14.03 11.83
N LEU A 101 3.89 -12.94 12.22
CA LEU A 101 3.74 -12.34 13.55
C LEU A 101 2.38 -11.64 13.74
N MET A 102 1.85 -11.04 12.67
CA MET A 102 0.49 -10.50 12.66
C MET A 102 -0.58 -11.59 12.81
N GLU A 103 -0.34 -12.77 12.24
CA GLU A 103 -1.26 -13.91 12.33
C GLU A 103 -1.20 -14.59 13.71
N HIS A 104 -0.01 -14.88 14.22
CA HIS A 104 0.17 -15.72 15.41
C HIS A 104 0.22 -14.92 16.71
N THR A 105 0.68 -13.67 16.67
CA THR A 105 0.95 -12.86 17.86
C THR A 105 0.57 -11.38 17.71
N PRO A 106 -0.64 -11.04 17.22
CA PRO A 106 -1.00 -9.66 16.87
C PRO A 106 -0.91 -8.68 18.05
N ASN A 107 -1.31 -9.11 19.26
CA ASN A 107 -1.40 -8.24 20.43
C ASN A 107 -0.03 -7.84 21.01
N SER A 108 1.01 -8.66 20.81
CA SER A 108 2.37 -8.34 21.23
C SER A 108 3.18 -7.70 20.11
N TYR A 109 2.83 -7.98 18.85
CA TYR A 109 3.54 -7.51 17.66
C TYR A 109 3.06 -6.15 17.17
N ALA A 110 1.75 -5.89 17.14
CA ALA A 110 1.19 -4.62 16.69
C ALA A 110 0.55 -3.86 17.86
N PRO A 111 0.51 -2.52 17.82
CA PRO A 111 -0.32 -1.75 18.72
C PRO A 111 -1.80 -2.19 18.60
N PRO A 112 -2.59 -2.10 19.68
CA PRO A 112 -4.02 -2.33 19.61
C PRO A 112 -4.67 -1.38 18.58
N ARG A 113 -5.66 -1.89 17.85
CA ARG A 113 -6.38 -1.18 16.77
C ARG A 113 -7.42 -0.20 17.29
#